data_AF-A0A4S4BTF1-F1
#
_entry.id   AF-A0A4S4BTF1-F1
#
_cell.length_a   1.000
_cell.length_b   1.000
_cell.length_c   1.000
_cell.angle_alpha   90.00
_cell.angle_beta   90.00
_cell.angle_gamma   90.00
#
_symmetry.space_group_name_H-M   'P 1'
#
loop_
_entity.id
_entity.type
_entity.pdbx_description
1 polymer ?
#
loop_
_entity_poly.entity_id
_entity_poly.type
_entity_poly.pdbx_seq_one_letter_code
_entity_poly.pdbx_strand_id
1 'polypeptide(L)'
;MSGQDRSGTWERYMEAKRQAFSEEERTGEPRTLEELEEAIARAAESSGIPETGMPPRASVHPSNKGSWSRWFYRLLVLVFFALVAGLIWWGNRSQG
;
A
#
# COMPACT_ATOMS: atom_id res chain seq x y z
N MET A 1 -9.75 9.55 -15.65
CA MET A 1 -8.56 8.76 -16.04
C MET A 1 -8.88 7.28 -15.94
N SER A 2 -8.87 6.60 -17.07
CA SER A 2 -9.25 5.20 -17.29
C SER A 2 -8.18 4.21 -16.81
N GLY A 3 -8.62 3.13 -16.15
CA GLY A 3 -7.78 2.12 -15.50
C GLY A 3 -7.07 1.12 -16.43
N GLN A 4 -6.26 1.61 -17.38
CA GLN A 4 -5.36 0.77 -18.20
C GLN A 4 -3.92 0.69 -17.67
N ASP A 5 -3.54 1.53 -16.68
CA ASP A 5 -2.14 1.63 -16.23
C ASP A 5 -1.68 0.54 -15.23
N ARG A 6 -2.59 -0.34 -14.76
CA ARG A 6 -2.26 -1.35 -13.74
C ARG A 6 -1.48 -2.55 -14.29
N SER A 7 -1.62 -2.88 -15.58
CA SER A 7 -0.94 -4.03 -16.19
C SER A 7 0.57 -3.79 -16.33
N GLY A 8 0.97 -2.60 -16.83
CA GLY A 8 2.36 -2.30 -17.12
C GLY A 8 3.26 -2.10 -15.89
N THR A 9 2.70 -1.77 -14.72
CA THR A 9 3.46 -1.74 -13.46
C THR A 9 3.61 -3.14 -12.86
N TRP A 10 2.59 -3.98 -13.01
CA TRP A 10 2.59 -5.35 -12.52
C TRP A 10 3.52 -6.25 -13.33
N GLU A 11 3.55 -6.10 -14.65
CA GLU A 11 4.47 -6.82 -15.53
C GLU A 11 5.93 -6.46 -15.24
N ARG A 12 6.24 -5.15 -15.11
CA ARG A 12 7.59 -4.70 -14.73
C ARG A 12 8.03 -5.23 -13.38
N TYR A 13 7.13 -5.29 -12.40
CA TYR A 13 7.41 -5.88 -11.10
C TYR A 13 7.67 -7.40 -11.19
N MET A 14 6.85 -8.13 -11.94
CA MET A 14 7.00 -9.57 -12.14
C MET A 14 8.27 -9.93 -12.91
N GLU A 15 8.66 -9.09 -13.89
CA GLU A 15 9.88 -9.24 -14.67
C GLU A 15 11.12 -8.99 -13.81
N ALA A 16 11.15 -7.91 -13.03
CA ALA A 16 12.23 -7.61 -12.09
C ALA A 16 12.38 -8.72 -11.03
N LYS A 17 11.26 -9.23 -10.51
CA LYS A 17 11.27 -10.33 -9.54
C LYS A 17 11.84 -11.61 -10.17
N ARG A 18 11.43 -11.97 -11.40
CA ARG A 18 11.96 -13.15 -12.10
C ARG A 18 13.46 -13.04 -12.35
N GLN A 19 13.95 -11.85 -12.73
CA GLN A 19 15.38 -11.63 -12.94
C GLN A 19 16.18 -11.83 -11.66
N ALA A 20 15.75 -11.23 -10.53
CA ALA A 20 16.43 -11.39 -9.24
C ALA A 20 16.52 -12.86 -8.80
N PHE A 21 15.42 -13.63 -8.91
CA PHE A 21 15.42 -15.05 -8.59
C PHE A 21 16.27 -15.89 -9.55
N SER A 22 16.30 -15.55 -10.85
CA SER A 22 17.14 -16.24 -11.84
C SER A 22 18.63 -15.93 -11.70
N GLU A 23 18.97 -14.78 -11.14
CA GLU A 23 20.33 -14.37 -10.81
C GLU A 23 20.81 -15.12 -9.55
N GLU A 24 19.95 -15.21 -8.54
CA GLU A 24 20.18 -16.01 -7.31
C GLU A 24 20.46 -17.50 -7.63
N GLU A 25 19.70 -18.07 -8.57
CA GLU A 25 19.83 -19.48 -8.97
C GLU A 25 21.10 -19.75 -9.81
N ARG A 26 21.66 -18.72 -10.47
CA ARG A 26 22.96 -18.80 -11.18
C ARG A 26 24.16 -18.56 -10.29
N THR A 27 23.99 -17.88 -9.16
CA THR A 27 25.04 -17.61 -8.17
C THR A 27 25.09 -18.64 -7.05
N GLY A 28 24.62 -19.86 -7.30
CA GLY A 28 24.70 -21.01 -6.40
C GLY A 28 26.12 -21.57 -6.22
N GLU A 29 27.11 -20.70 -6.01
CA GLU A 29 28.38 -21.10 -5.43
C GLU A 29 28.12 -21.37 -3.94
N PRO A 30 28.57 -22.50 -3.37
CA PRO A 30 28.53 -22.72 -1.92
C PRO A 30 29.50 -21.74 -1.27
N ARG A 31 29.04 -20.50 -1.01
CA ARG A 31 29.82 -19.53 -0.26
C ARG A 31 30.07 -20.09 1.12
N THR A 32 31.32 -20.05 1.51
CA THR A 32 31.69 -20.30 2.90
C THR A 32 30.95 -19.30 3.79
N LEU A 33 30.65 -19.69 5.03
CA LEU A 33 29.86 -18.88 5.95
C LEU A 33 30.48 -17.47 6.13
N GLU A 34 31.80 -17.40 6.10
CA GLU A 34 32.63 -16.19 6.20
C GLU A 34 32.45 -15.26 4.98
N GLU A 35 32.47 -15.78 3.76
CA GLU A 35 32.24 -14.99 2.53
C GLU A 35 30.80 -14.45 2.44
N LEU A 36 29.83 -15.18 3.01
CA LEU A 36 28.45 -14.73 3.08
C LEU A 36 28.30 -13.58 4.09
N GLU A 37 28.95 -13.70 5.25
CA GLU A 37 28.98 -12.64 6.27
C GLU A 37 29.66 -11.36 5.74
N GLU A 38 30.78 -11.47 5.03
CA GLU A 38 31.45 -10.32 4.41
C GLU A 38 30.57 -9.64 3.35
N ALA A 39 29.86 -10.42 2.53
CA ALA A 39 28.94 -9.89 1.53
C ALA A 39 27.74 -9.18 2.16
N ILE A 40 27.19 -9.72 3.25
CA ILE A 40 26.10 -9.11 4.01
C ILE A 40 26.58 -7.81 4.68
N ALA A 41 27.78 -7.80 5.27
CA ALA A 41 28.37 -6.60 5.88
C ALA A 41 28.53 -5.47 4.84
N ARG A 42 29.09 -5.78 3.66
CA ARG A 42 29.23 -4.79 2.57
C ARG A 42 27.88 -4.30 2.03
N ALA A 43 26.87 -5.18 1.97
CA ALA A 43 25.52 -4.81 1.55
C ALA A 43 24.80 -3.94 2.59
N ALA A 44 25.00 -4.22 3.88
CA ALA A 44 24.48 -3.42 4.98
C ALA A 44 25.07 -2.01 4.98
N GLU A 45 26.40 -1.89 4.82
CA GLU A 45 27.09 -0.60 4.73
C GLU A 45 26.62 0.23 3.53
N SER A 46 26.43 -0.39 2.36
CA SER A 46 26.01 0.32 1.13
C SER A 46 24.53 0.67 1.07
N SER A 47 23.67 -0.05 1.81
CA SER A 47 22.22 0.17 1.79
C SER A 47 21.74 1.25 2.76
N GLY A 48 22.60 1.77 3.65
CA GLY A 48 22.23 2.78 4.64
C GLY A 48 21.11 2.33 5.59
N ILE A 49 20.86 1.02 5.66
CA ILE A 49 19.88 0.41 6.54
C ILE A 49 20.54 0.27 7.91
N PRO A 50 19.92 0.76 8.99
CA PRO A 50 20.45 0.58 10.33
C PRO A 50 20.62 -0.93 10.64
N GLU A 51 21.76 -1.29 11.24
CA GLU A 51 22.18 -2.64 11.69
C GLU A 51 21.08 -3.51 12.33
N THR A 52 20.01 -2.89 12.86
CA THR A 52 18.79 -3.59 13.26
C THR A 52 17.87 -3.77 12.05
N GLY A 53 18.07 -4.87 11.33
CA GLY A 53 17.48 -5.22 10.03
C GLY A 53 15.96 -5.38 9.95
N MET A 54 15.18 -4.38 10.32
CA MET A 54 13.82 -4.21 9.81
C MET A 54 13.35 -2.76 10.01
N PRO A 55 12.87 -2.06 8.96
CA PRO A 55 12.25 -0.75 9.13
C PRO A 55 11.06 -0.89 10.09
N PRO A 56 10.86 0.07 11.02
CA PRO A 56 9.79 -0.01 12.01
C PRO A 56 8.46 -0.29 11.31
N ARG A 57 7.71 -1.30 11.78
CA ARG A 57 6.49 -1.82 11.11
C ARG A 57 5.48 -0.73 10.70
N ALA A 58 5.48 0.39 11.41
CA ALA A 58 4.65 1.55 11.14
C ALA A 58 5.00 2.32 9.85
N SER A 59 6.25 2.24 9.37
CA SER A 59 6.67 2.87 8.11
C SER A 59 6.30 2.02 6.89
N VAL A 60 6.30 0.69 7.02
CA VAL A 60 5.97 -0.26 5.94
C VAL A 60 4.45 -0.35 5.71
N HIS A 61 3.66 -0.21 6.77
CA HIS A 61 2.21 -0.25 6.71
C HIS A 61 1.60 1.03 7.32
N PRO A 62 1.58 2.14 6.57
CA PRO A 62 0.87 3.33 7.02
C PRO A 62 -0.61 2.97 7.19
N SER A 63 -1.09 2.97 8.43
CA SER A 63 -2.48 2.64 8.71
C SER A 63 -3.38 3.70 8.10
N ASN A 64 -4.18 3.33 7.09
CA ASN A 64 -5.09 4.21 6.35
C ASN A 64 -6.32 4.66 7.16
N LYS A 65 -6.21 4.71 8.50
CA LYS A 65 -7.30 4.94 9.46
C LYS A 65 -8.04 6.27 9.24
N GLY A 66 -7.41 7.26 8.60
CA GLY A 66 -7.99 8.59 8.40
C GLY A 66 -8.82 8.79 7.13
N SER A 67 -8.82 7.85 6.17
CA SER A 67 -9.53 8.04 4.90
C SER A 67 -11.02 7.70 4.99
N TRP A 68 -11.34 6.62 5.71
CA TRP A 68 -12.72 6.12 5.87
C TRP A 68 -13.61 7.04 6.72
N SER A 69 -13.04 7.65 7.77
CA SER A 69 -13.79 8.57 8.64
C SER A 69 -14.32 9.78 7.88
N ARG A 70 -13.53 10.39 6.98
CA ARG A 70 -13.99 11.51 6.16
C ARG A 70 -15.16 11.14 5.25
N TRP A 71 -15.14 9.95 4.65
CA TRP A 71 -16.21 9.52 3.75
C TRP A 71 -17.49 9.18 4.52
N PHE A 72 -17.35 8.57 5.71
CA PHE A 72 -18.45 8.31 6.62
C PHE A 72 -19.22 9.59 6.98
N TYR A 73 -18.52 10.64 7.44
CA TYR A 73 -19.19 11.90 7.80
C TYR A 73 -19.82 12.60 6.61
N ARG A 74 -19.22 12.53 5.42
CA ARG A 74 -19.82 13.06 4.18
C ARG A 74 -21.14 12.38 3.85
N LEU A 75 -21.18 11.05 3.93
CA LEU A 75 -22.39 10.27 3.67
C LEU A 75 -23.45 10.52 4.74
N LEU A 76 -23.05 10.60 6.02
CA LEU A 76 -23.94 10.90 7.13
C LEU A 76 -24.66 12.24 6.92
N VAL A 77 -23.91 13.28 6.57
CA VAL A 77 -24.48 14.61 6.29
C VAL A 77 -25.41 14.57 5.07
N LEU A 78 -25.03 13.85 4.01
CA LEU A 78 -25.87 13.71 2.82
C LEU A 78 -27.22 13.03 3.12
N VAL A 79 -27.19 11.93 3.88
CA VAL A 79 -28.41 11.22 4.30
C VAL A 79 -29.28 12.10 5.20
N PHE A 80 -28.67 12.84 6.12
CA PHE A 80 -29.39 13.77 6.98
C PHE A 80 -30.17 14.83 6.17
N PHE A 81 -29.52 15.50 5.21
CA PHE A 81 -30.21 16.47 4.36
C PHE A 81 -31.30 15.84 3.50
N ALA A 82 -31.08 14.63 2.96
CA ALA A 82 -32.08 13.91 2.18
C ALA A 82 -33.34 13.61 3.03
N LEU A 83 -33.16 13.19 4.28
CA LEU A 83 -34.26 12.93 5.21
C LEU A 83 -35.03 14.21 5.54
N VAL A 84 -34.33 15.30 5.85
CA VAL A 84 -34.96 16.60 6.16
C VAL A 84 -35.74 17.13 4.96
N ALA A 85 -35.14 17.12 3.76
CA ALA A 85 -35.81 17.57 2.55
C ALA A 85 -37.03 16.69 2.20
N GLY A 86 -36.90 15.36 2.36
CA GLY A 86 -38.01 14.44 2.19
C GLY A 86 -39.16 14.70 3.15
N LEU A 87 -38.86 15.00 4.42
CA LEU A 87 -39.87 15.30 5.43
C LEU A 87 -40.59 16.63 5.14
N ILE A 88 -39.86 17.66 4.71
CA ILE A 88 -40.46 18.96 4.32
C ILE A 88 -41.36 18.78 3.10
N TRP A 89 -40.89 18.07 2.07
CA TRP A 89 -41.69 17.81 0.87
C TRP A 89 -42.96 17.02 1.19
N TRP A 90 -42.83 15.97 2.02
CA TRP A 90 -43.98 15.17 2.44
C TRP A 90 -44.96 15.95 3.31
N GLY A 91 -44.48 16.78 4.25
CA GLY A 91 -45.33 17.65 5.06
C GLY A 91 -46.10 18.68 4.24
N ASN A 92 -45.45 19.27 3.22
CA ASN A 92 -46.11 20.19 2.30
C ASN A 92 -47.13 19.48 1.39
N ARG A 93 -46.91 18.20 1.06
CA ARG A 93 -47.86 17.38 0.28
C ARG A 93 -49.07 16.93 1.10
N SER A 94 -48.89 16.65 2.39
CA SER A 94 -49.94 16.06 3.23
C SER A 94 -50.88 17.10 3.87
N GLN A 95 -50.42 18.34 4.05
CA GLN A 95 -51.24 19.44 4.59
C GLN A 95 -51.86 20.35 3.52
N GLY A 96 -51.62 20.07 2.23
CA GLY A 96 -52.18 20.79 1.09
C GLY A 96 -53.32 20.05 0.39
#